data_AF-A0A7X2MSU2-F1
#
_entry.id   AF-A0A7X2MSU2-F1
#
_cell.length_a   1.000
_cell.length_b   1.000
_cell.length_c   1.000
_cell.angle_alpha   90.00
_cell.angle_beta   90.00
_cell.angle_gamma   90.00
#
_symmetry.space_group_name_H-M   'P 1'
#
loop_
_entity.id
_entity.type
_entity.pdbx_description
1 polymer ?
#
loop_
_entity_poly.entity_id
_entity_poly.type
_entity_poly.pdbx_seq_one_letter_code
_entity_poly.pdbx_strand_id
1 'polypeptide(L)' 'MKFVKLLTGAVLAGVVALTLSACAPTATKEGTGGYIDDTVVTTKVKGELLKDDSLKSTEINVETFKGKVQLSGFVSSPQI' A
#
# COMPACT_ATOMS: atom_id res chain seq x y z
N MET A 1 33.41 -22.09 29.76
CA MET A 1 33.26 -20.61 29.88
C MET A 1 33.25 -19.85 28.54
N LYS A 2 33.98 -20.28 27.49
CA LYS A 2 33.93 -19.63 26.17
C LYS A 2 32.61 -19.90 25.40
N PHE A 3 32.10 -21.13 25.45
CA PHE A 3 30.84 -21.52 24.81
C PHE A 3 29.61 -20.81 25.38
N VAL A 4 29.55 -20.59 26.69
CA VAL A 4 28.46 -19.86 27.34
C VAL A 4 28.42 -18.41 26.85
N LYS A 5 29.58 -17.73 26.77
CA LYS A 5 29.70 -16.36 26.24
C LYS A 5 29.29 -16.24 24.77
N LEU A 6 29.56 -17.28 23.98
CA LEU A 6 29.22 -17.33 22.55
C LEU A 6 27.71 -17.55 22.34
N LEU A 7 27.09 -18.39 23.17
CA LEU A 7 25.64 -18.59 23.19
C LEU A 7 24.90 -17.33 23.66
N THR A 8 25.39 -16.59 24.66
CA THR A 8 24.74 -15.33 25.09
C THR A 8 24.80 -14.26 24.01
N GLY A 9 25.94 -14.15 23.30
CA GLY A 9 26.09 -13.20 22.19
C GLY A 9 25.16 -13.52 21.01
N ALA A 10 24.98 -14.79 20.67
CA ALA A 10 24.08 -15.22 19.61
C ALA A 10 22.60 -14.94 19.93
N VAL A 11 22.19 -15.13 21.19
CA VAL A 11 20.81 -14.81 21.65
C VAL A 11 20.54 -13.31 21.56
N LEU A 12 21.48 -12.47 22.02
CA LEU A 12 21.34 -11.00 21.93
C LEU A 12 21.25 -10.51 20.48
N ALA A 13 22.06 -11.05 19.56
CA ALA A 13 21.98 -10.71 18.15
C ALA A 13 20.65 -11.17 17.51
N GLY A 14 20.14 -12.35 17.88
CA GLY A 14 18.85 -12.84 17.40
C GLY A 14 17.67 -11.97 17.83
N VAL A 15 17.68 -11.49 19.08
CA VAL A 15 16.60 -10.61 19.60
C VAL A 15 16.58 -9.27 18.86
N VAL A 16 17.74 -8.67 18.58
CA VAL A 16 17.82 -7.40 17.83
C VAL A 16 17.36 -7.56 16.38
N ALA A 17 17.66 -8.70 15.73
CA ALA A 17 17.20 -8.95 14.37
C ALA A 17 15.66 -9.07 14.28
N LEU A 18 15.03 -9.68 15.28
CA LEU A 18 13.56 -9.88 15.32
C LEU A 18 12.78 -8.58 15.54
N THR A 19 13.32 -7.62 16.29
CA THR A 19 12.64 -6.34 16.56
C THR A 19 12.64 -5.41 15.34
N LEU A 20 13.66 -5.48 14.49
CA LEU A 20 13.78 -4.62 13.30
C LEU A 20 12.78 -5.00 12.19
N SER A 21 12.38 -6.27 12.08
CA SER A 21 11.38 -6.71 11.09
C SER A 21 9.94 -6.27 11.40
N ALA A 22 9.67 -5.77 12.62
CA ALA A 22 8.31 -5.41 13.03
C ALA A 22 7.75 -4.17 12.32
N CYS A 23 8.60 -3.33 11.73
CA CYS A 23 8.18 -2.10 11.04
C CYS A 23 8.05 -2.27 9.51
N ALA A 24 8.27 -3.47 8.97
CA ALA A 24 8.19 -3.70 7.53
C ALA A 24 6.73 -3.70 7.02
N PRO A 25 6.48 -3.17 5.80
CA PRO A 25 5.17 -3.29 5.16
C PRO A 25 4.86 -4.75 4.83
N THR A 26 3.58 -5.13 4.94
CA THR A 26 3.12 -6.52 4.78
C THR A 26 2.38 -6.71 3.46
N ALA A 27 1.92 -7.93 3.18
CA ALA A 27 1.08 -8.20 2.03
C ALA A 27 -0.19 -7.32 2.01
N THR A 28 -0.78 -7.07 3.18
CA THR A 28 -2.06 -6.37 3.37
C THR A 28 -1.92 -4.93 3.87
N LYS A 29 -0.71 -4.46 4.21
CA LYS A 29 -0.47 -3.11 4.71
C LYS A 29 0.71 -2.47 3.99
N GLU A 30 0.48 -1.29 3.44
CA GLU A 30 1.54 -0.54 2.76
C GLU A 30 2.41 0.26 3.71
N GLY A 31 3.64 0.52 3.27
CA GLY A 31 4.50 1.50 3.91
C GLY A 31 4.09 2.90 3.49
N THR A 32 4.53 3.91 4.24
CA THR A 32 4.23 5.32 3.96
C THR A 32 4.59 5.73 2.52
N GLY A 33 5.70 5.22 1.97
CA GLY A 33 6.09 5.52 0.59
C GLY A 33 5.11 4.99 -0.46
N GLY A 34 4.66 3.73 -0.31
CA GLY A 34 3.69 3.12 -1.23
C GLY A 34 2.33 3.81 -1.16
N TYR A 35 1.86 4.12 0.05
CA TYR A 35 0.61 4.83 0.25
C TYR A 35 0.60 6.22 -0.42
N ILE A 36 1.70 6.97 -0.34
CA ILE A 36 1.81 8.29 -0.98
C ILE A 36 1.79 8.14 -2.50
N ASP A 37 2.55 7.20 -3.06
CA ASP A 37 2.58 6.94 -4.51
C ASP A 37 1.18 6.56 -5.03
N ASP A 38 0.52 5.64 -4.34
CA ASP A 38 -0.83 5.18 -4.66
C ASP A 38 -1.88 6.30 -4.51
N THR A 39 -1.69 7.21 -3.55
CA THR A 39 -2.55 8.39 -3.42
C THR A 39 -2.42 9.30 -4.63
N VAL A 40 -1.19 9.57 -5.11
CA VAL A 40 -0.96 10.39 -6.30
C VAL A 40 -1.58 9.74 -7.54
N VAL A 41 -1.41 8.43 -7.72
CA VAL A 41 -2.03 7.68 -8.82
C VAL A 41 -3.56 7.76 -8.73
N THR A 42 -4.13 7.52 -7.54
CA THR A 42 -5.58 7.60 -7.31
C THR A 42 -6.11 8.99 -7.63
N THR A 43 -5.45 10.04 -7.16
CA THR A 43 -5.85 11.43 -7.43
C THR A 43 -5.77 11.75 -8.91
N LYS A 44 -4.74 11.26 -9.63
CA LYS A 44 -4.65 11.44 -11.08
C LYS A 44 -5.84 10.78 -11.80
N VAL A 45 -6.15 9.52 -11.47
CA VAL A 45 -7.26 8.80 -12.08
C VAL A 45 -8.59 9.48 -11.77
N LYS A 46 -8.86 9.84 -10.50
CA LYS A 46 -10.07 10.60 -10.13
C LYS A 46 -10.12 11.96 -10.85
N GLY A 47 -8.99 12.63 -10.99
CA GLY A 47 -8.90 13.91 -11.70
C GLY A 47 -9.26 13.80 -13.19
N GLU A 48 -8.85 12.72 -13.85
CA GLU A 48 -9.25 12.46 -15.25
C GLU A 48 -10.73 12.08 -15.35
N LEU A 49 -11.25 11.27 -14.42
CA LEU A 49 -12.67 10.92 -14.38
C LEU A 49 -13.57 12.13 -14.12
N LEU A 50 -13.12 13.08 -13.30
CA LEU A 50 -13.84 14.32 -13.02
C LEU A 50 -13.89 15.29 -14.20
N LYS A 51 -12.96 15.18 -15.16
CA LYS A 51 -12.95 16.00 -16.38
C LYS A 51 -13.90 15.47 -17.45
N ASP A 52 -14.36 14.23 -17.31
CA ASP A 52 -15.27 13.61 -18.26
C ASP A 52 -16.71 13.94 -17.87
N ASP A 53 -17.30 14.93 -18.54
CA ASP A 53 -18.67 15.39 -18.30
C ASP A 53 -19.75 14.32 -18.58
N SER A 54 -19.40 13.27 -19.34
CA SER A 54 -20.30 12.14 -19.62
C SER A 54 -20.34 11.11 -18.48
N LEU A 55 -19.40 11.23 -17.54
CA LEU A 55 -19.22 10.33 -16.42
C LEU A 55 -19.55 11.04 -15.11
N LYS A 56 -20.49 10.47 -14.36
CA LYS A 56 -20.67 10.86 -12.96
C LYS A 56 -19.54 10.27 -12.12
N SER A 57 -18.41 10.98 -12.05
CA SER A 57 -17.23 10.52 -11.29
C SER A 57 -17.51 10.23 -9.81
N THR A 58 -18.59 10.76 -9.21
CA THR A 58 -19.01 10.44 -7.84
C THR A 58 -19.57 9.03 -7.67
N GLU A 59 -20.02 8.40 -8.76
CA GLU A 59 -20.56 7.03 -8.77
C GLU A 59 -19.44 5.97 -8.94
N ILE A 60 -18.22 6.40 -9.26
CA ILE A 60 -17.05 5.53 -9.49
C ILE A 60 -16.10 5.63 -8.30
N ASN A 61 -15.92 4.51 -7.60
CA ASN A 61 -14.89 4.37 -6.60
C ASN A 61 -13.55 4.00 -7.26
N VAL A 62 -12.50 4.70 -6.86
CA VAL A 62 -11.13 4.49 -7.33
C VAL A 62 -10.27 4.25 -6.11
N GLU A 63 -9.66 3.07 -6.07
CA GLU A 63 -8.71 2.67 -5.03
C GLU A 63 -7.44 2.18 -5.70
N THR A 64 -6.28 2.58 -5.17
CA THR A 64 -4.98 2.07 -5.63
C THR A 64 -4.30 1.39 -4.45
N PHE A 65 -3.76 0.20 -4.71
CA PHE A 65 -2.98 -0.55 -3.73
C PHE A 65 -1.80 -1.22 -4.43
N LYS A 66 -0.58 -0.93 -3.97
CA LYS A 66 0.69 -1.37 -4.54
C LYS A 66 0.77 -1.13 -6.05
N GLY A 67 0.38 0.07 -6.49
CA GLY A 67 0.38 0.48 -7.89
C GLY A 67 -0.68 -0.20 -8.77
N LYS A 68 -1.60 -0.99 -8.21
CA LYS A 68 -2.74 -1.56 -8.94
C LYS A 68 -3.97 -0.71 -8.66
N VAL A 69 -4.54 -0.15 -9.72
CA VAL A 69 -5.78 0.62 -9.65
C VAL A 69 -6.98 -0.32 -9.79
N GLN A 70 -7.91 -0.23 -8.85
CA GLN A 70 -9.21 -0.87 -8.91
C GLN A 70 -10.28 0.20 -9.09
N LEU A 71 -11.11 0.00 -10.11
CA LEU A 71 -12.29 0.81 -10.38
C LEU A 71 -13.53 -0.04 -10.06
N SER A 72 -14.46 0.52 -9.30
CA SER A 72 -15.72 -0.12 -8.97
C SER A 72 -16.86 0.91 -8.88
N GLY A 73 -18.10 0.45 -8.97
CA GLY A 73 -19.29 1.32 -8.94
C GLY A 73 -20.29 0.96 -10.02
N PHE A 74 -21.36 1.76 -10.10
CA PHE A 74 -22.41 1.61 -11.10
C PHE A 74 -22.53 2.93 -11.88
N VAL A 75 -22.45 2.86 -13.20
CA VAL A 75 -22.58 4.04 -14.06
C VAL A 75 -23.96 4.08 -14.72
N SER A 76 -24.51 5.28 -14.85
CA SER A 76 -25.85 5.52 -15.40
C SER A 76 -25.97 5.13 -16.88
N SER A 77 -24.87 5.17 -17.63
CA SER A 77 -24.80 4.74 -19.03
C SER A 77 -23.39 4.25 -19.37
N PRO A 78 -23.24 3.18 -20.17
CA PRO A 78 -21.95 2.87 -20.76
C PRO A 78 -21.54 3.99 -21.73
N GLN A 79 -20.33 4.54 -21.59
CA GLN A 79 -19.72 5.31 -22.67
C GLN A 79 -19.25 4.31 -23.74
N ILE A 80 -19.63 4.53 -25.00
CA ILE A 80 -19.14 3.81 -26.18
C ILE A 80 -18.48 4.83 -27.09
#